data_AF-A0A6N2RV51-F1
#
_entry.id   AF-A0A6N2RV51-F1
#
_cell.length_a   1.000
_cell.length_b   1.000
_cell.length_c   1.000
_cell.angle_alpha   90.00
_cell.angle_beta   90.00
_cell.angle_gamma   90.00
#
_symmetry.space_group_name_H-M   'P 1'
#
loop_
_entity.id
_entity.type
_entity.pdbx_description
1 polymer ?
#
loop_
_entity_poly.entity_id
_entity_poly.type
_entity_poly.pdbx_seq_one_letter_code
_entity_poly.pdbx_strand_id
1 'polypeptide(L)'
;MTRLGQMIFDDGIQQGVQKGLTQGIQQGFTQGIQQGVTQGQTSKSREIVLRMLDKKQFSHEEIADLVGISVDEVARIAKTSESK
;
A
#
# COMPACT_ATOMS: atom_id res chain seq x y z
N MET A 1 -40.37 -30.98 -0.28
CA MET A 1 -39.89 -29.59 -0.05
C MET A 1 -41.10 -28.67 -0.17
N THR A 2 -41.42 -27.88 0.86
CA THR A 2 -42.53 -26.92 0.80
C THR A 2 -42.09 -25.66 0.05
N ARG A 3 -43.03 -24.99 -0.61
CA ARG A 3 -42.80 -23.73 -1.35
C ARG A 3 -42.18 -22.64 -0.46
N LEU A 4 -42.50 -22.67 0.84
CA LEU A 4 -41.94 -21.78 1.86
C LEU A 4 -40.46 -22.08 2.14
N GLY A 5 -40.09 -23.36 2.26
CA GLY A 5 -38.70 -23.76 2.52
C GLY A 5 -37.76 -23.43 1.36
N GLN A 6 -38.27 -23.47 0.12
CA GLN A 6 -37.52 -23.07 -1.06
C GLN A 6 -37.28 -21.56 -1.12
N MET A 7 -38.28 -20.76 -0.78
CA MET A 7 -38.16 -19.29 -0.68
C MET A 7 -37.12 -18.85 0.38
N ILE A 8 -37.14 -19.48 1.56
CA ILE A 8 -36.18 -19.16 2.64
C ILE A 8 -34.75 -19.57 2.25
N PHE A 9 -34.61 -20.72 1.58
CA PHE A 9 -33.31 -21.17 1.09
C PHE A 9 -32.74 -20.21 0.04
N ASP A 10 -33.55 -19.82 -0.95
CA ASP A 10 -33.14 -18.91 -2.00
C ASP A 10 -32.78 -17.51 -1.43
N ASP A 11 -33.57 -16.99 -0.48
CA ASP A 11 -33.28 -15.72 0.20
C ASP A 11 -32.00 -15.80 1.05
N GLY A 12 -31.79 -16.90 1.77
CA GLY A 12 -30.57 -17.13 2.53
C GLY A 12 -29.31 -17.16 1.65
N ILE A 13 -29.39 -17.81 0.49
CA ILE A 13 -28.29 -17.83 -0.50
C ILE A 13 -28.06 -16.43 -1.08
N GLN A 14 -29.11 -15.72 -1.48
CA GLN A 14 -28.97 -14.37 -2.02
C GLN A 14 -28.35 -13.41 -0.99
N GLN A 15 -28.81 -13.44 0.26
CA GLN A 15 -28.24 -12.61 1.32
C GLN A 15 -26.80 -12.99 1.64
N GLY A 16 -26.47 -14.28 1.65
CA GLY A 16 -25.10 -14.78 1.86
C GLY A 16 -24.15 -14.29 0.77
N VAL A 17 -24.54 -14.42 -0.49
CA VAL A 17 -23.76 -13.95 -1.65
C VAL A 17 -23.61 -12.44 -1.63
N GLN A 18 -24.69 -11.69 -1.39
CA GLN A 18 -24.66 -10.23 -1.35
C GLN A 18 -23.73 -9.72 -0.24
N LYS A 19 -23.82 -10.31 0.96
CA LYS A 19 -22.96 -9.94 2.09
C LYS A 19 -21.51 -10.31 1.82
N GLY A 20 -21.24 -11.52 1.34
CA GLY A 20 -19.89 -11.98 1.02
C GLY A 20 -19.21 -11.14 -0.06
N LEU A 21 -19.93 -10.80 -1.13
CA LEU A 21 -19.42 -9.95 -2.19
C LEU A 21 -19.11 -8.53 -1.69
N THR A 22 -20.05 -7.94 -0.94
CA THR A 22 -19.88 -6.58 -0.40
C THR A 22 -18.67 -6.51 0.53
N GLN A 23 -18.54 -7.47 1.45
CA GLN A 23 -17.42 -7.53 2.39
C GLN A 23 -16.09 -7.77 1.67
N GLY A 24 -16.05 -8.71 0.73
CA GLY A 24 -14.85 -9.04 -0.04
C GLY A 24 -14.35 -7.86 -0.87
N ILE A 25 -15.25 -7.17 -1.58
CA ILE A 25 -14.90 -5.97 -2.36
C ILE A 25 -14.40 -4.86 -1.43
N GLN A 26 -15.09 -4.59 -0.33
CA GLN A 26 -14.72 -3.51 0.58
C GLN A 26 -13.34 -3.75 1.23
N GLN A 27 -13.07 -4.98 1.68
CA GLN A 27 -11.77 -5.34 2.26
C GLN A 27 -10.66 -5.28 1.21
N GLY A 28 -10.87 -5.89 0.03
CA GLY A 28 -9.88 -5.89 -1.04
C GLY A 28 -9.55 -4.49 -1.55
N PHE A 29 -10.57 -3.64 -1.74
CA PHE A 29 -10.38 -2.26 -2.17
C PHE A 29 -9.59 -1.44 -1.14
N THR A 30 -9.97 -1.54 0.14
CA THR A 30 -9.30 -0.78 1.22
C THR A 30 -7.84 -1.20 1.36
N GLN A 31 -7.56 -2.50 1.35
CA GLN A 31 -6.19 -3.01 1.41
C GLN A 31 -5.38 -2.61 0.19
N GLY A 32 -5.95 -2.71 -1.01
CA GLY A 32 -5.28 -2.34 -2.26
C GLY A 32 -4.93 -0.87 -2.33
N ILE A 33 -5.86 0.02 -1.96
CA ILE A 33 -5.62 1.47 -1.90
C ILE A 33 -4.54 1.79 -0.87
N GLN A 34 -4.64 1.24 0.35
CA GLN A 34 -3.67 1.52 1.40
C GLN A 34 -2.26 1.06 1.01
N GLN A 35 -2.12 -0.14 0.47
CA GLN A 35 -0.83 -0.65 0.00
C GLN A 35 -0.30 0.19 -1.17
N GLY A 36 -1.14 0.54 -2.14
CA GLY A 36 -0.73 1.35 -3.28
C GLY A 36 -0.26 2.75 -2.88
N VAL A 37 -0.97 3.41 -1.98
CA VAL A 37 -0.60 4.74 -1.46
C VAL A 37 0.72 4.66 -0.70
N THR A 38 0.87 3.70 0.22
CA THR A 38 2.11 3.54 1.01
C THR A 38 3.29 3.22 0.10
N GLN A 39 3.15 2.26 -0.82
CA GLN A 39 4.23 1.92 -1.76
C GLN A 39 4.59 3.10 -2.67
N GLY A 40 3.59 3.86 -3.14
CA GLY A 40 3.81 5.03 -3.97
C GLY A 40 4.55 6.15 -3.25
N GLN A 41 4.20 6.43 -2.00
CA GLN A 41 4.90 7.41 -1.16
C GLN A 41 6.35 6.98 -0.92
N THR A 42 6.59 5.74 -0.49
CA THR A 42 7.94 5.24 -0.25
C THR A 42 8.80 5.25 -1.52
N SER A 43 8.21 4.90 -2.67
CA SER A 43 8.90 4.91 -3.96
C SER A 43 9.32 6.32 -4.37
N LYS A 44 8.42 7.31 -4.22
CA LYS A 44 8.74 8.72 -4.48
C LYS A 44 9.82 9.25 -3.54
N SER A 45 9.69 9.02 -2.24
CA SER A 45 10.70 9.46 -1.26
C SER A 45 12.07 8.88 -1.60
N ARG A 46 12.11 7.59 -1.95
CA ARG A 46 13.34 6.93 -2.39
C ARG A 46 13.93 7.54 -3.65
N GLU A 47 13.11 7.82 -4.66
CA GLU A 47 13.56 8.45 -5.91
C GLU A 47 14.15 9.85 -5.66
N ILE A 48 13.53 10.65 -4.79
CA ILE A 48 14.03 11.97 -4.40
C ILE A 48 15.40 11.84 -3.72
N VAL A 49 15.52 10.94 -2.75
CA VAL A 49 16.79 10.67 -2.05
C VAL A 49 17.89 10.28 -3.04
N LEU A 50 17.60 9.37 -3.98
CA LEU A 50 18.58 8.94 -4.99
C LEU A 50 19.03 10.11 -5.88
N ARG A 51 18.10 10.97 -6.31
CA ARG A 51 18.43 12.17 -7.10
C ARG A 51 19.26 13.18 -6.31
N MET A 52 19.02 13.31 -5.00
CA MET A 52 19.80 14.19 -4.13
C MET A 52 21.22 13.65 -3.90
N LEU A 53 21.35 12.33 -3.70
CA LEU A 53 22.64 11.66 -3.57
C LEU A 53 23.47 11.74 -4.86
N ASP A 54 22.84 11.56 -6.03
CA ASP A 54 23.51 11.66 -7.34
C ASP A 54 24.09 13.04 -7.61
N LYS A 55 23.43 14.10 -7.13
CA LYS A 55 23.92 15.48 -7.23
C LYS A 55 25.18 15.74 -6.39
N LYS A 56 25.53 14.88 -5.42
CA LYS A 56 26.70 15.00 -4.51
C LYS A 56 26.85 16.36 -3.82
N GLN A 57 25.75 17.09 -3.67
CA GLN A 57 25.70 18.45 -3.12
C GLN A 57 25.14 18.49 -1.70
N PHE A 58 24.48 17.42 -1.26
CA PHE A 58 23.79 17.35 0.02
C PHE A 58 24.42 16.28 0.91
N SER A 59 24.53 16.56 2.21
CA SER A 59 24.90 15.57 3.21
C SER A 59 23.74 14.60 3.48
N HIS A 60 24.04 13.44 4.07
CA HIS A 60 23.00 12.49 4.48
C HIS A 60 22.05 13.09 5.52
N GLU A 61 22.52 14.04 6.33
CA GLU A 61 21.75 14.78 7.33
C GLU A 61 20.80 15.77 6.66
N GLU A 62 21.27 16.54 5.68
CA GLU A 62 20.44 17.50 4.93
C GLU A 62 19.34 16.79 4.13
N ILE A 63 19.64 15.62 3.55
CA ILE A 63 18.66 14.82 2.83
C ILE A 63 17.59 14.29 3.79
N ALA A 64 17.99 13.83 4.98
CA ALA A 64 17.09 13.37 6.01
C ALA A 64 16.10 14.48 6.43
N ASP A 65 16.61 15.69 6.67
CA ASP A 65 15.81 16.86 7.04
C ASP A 65 14.87 17.32 5.91
N LEU A 66 15.34 17.36 4.65
CA LEU A 66 14.54 17.81 3.51
C LEU A 66 13.42 16.83 3.14
N VAL A 67 13.68 15.53 3.26
CA VAL A 67 12.72 14.47 2.88
C VAL A 67 11.85 14.07 4.08
N GLY A 68 12.26 14.38 5.31
CA GLY A 68 11.55 14.01 6.53
C GLY A 68 11.69 12.54 6.90
N ILE A 69 12.86 11.95 6.63
CA ILE A 69 13.20 10.55 6.97
C ILE A 69 14.45 10.51 7.84
N SER A 70 14.72 9.37 8.49
CA SER A 70 15.95 9.26 9.29
C SER A 70 17.20 9.13 8.42
N VAL A 71 18.34 9.58 8.95
CA VAL A 71 19.65 9.43 8.31
C VAL A 71 19.96 7.95 8.00
N ASP A 72 19.54 7.04 8.88
CA ASP A 72 19.67 5.58 8.67
C ASP A 72 18.86 5.08 7.46
N GLU A 73 17.71 5.67 7.18
CA GLU A 73 16.88 5.34 6.03
C GLU A 73 17.57 5.81 4.73
N VAL A 74 18.14 7.03 4.74
CA VAL A 74 18.95 7.56 3.62
C VAL A 74 20.13 6.63 3.33
N ALA A 75 20.87 6.19 4.35
CA ALA A 75 22.00 5.27 4.20
C ALA A 75 21.57 3.90 3.65
N ARG A 76 20.43 3.37 4.10
CA ARG A 76 19.86 2.11 3.56
C ARG A 76 19.47 2.24 2.09
N ILE A 77 18.89 3.37 1.69
CA ILE A 77 18.53 3.65 0.30
C ILE A 77 19.78 3.70 -0.58
N ALA A 78 20.83 4.40 -0.13
CA ALA A 78 22.11 4.49 -0.82
C ALA A 78 22.76 3.11 -1.02
N LYS A 79 22.83 2.29 0.03
CA LYS A 79 23.41 0.94 -0.04
C LYS A 79 22.65 0.01 -1.00
N THR A 80 21.33 0.16 -1.04
CA THR A 80 20.49 -0.66 -1.91
C THR A 80 20.59 -0.24 -3.38
N SER A 81 20.90 1.03 -3.69
CA SER A 81 21.19 1.45 -5.07
C SER A 81 22.55 0.97 -5.58
N GLU A 82 23.54 0.82 -4.71
CA GLU A 82 24.88 0.35 -5.09
C GLU A 82 24.94 -1.18 -5.33
N SER A 83 23.94 -1.94 -4.85
CA SER A 83 23.84 -3.39 -5.07
C SER A 83 23.06 -3.78 -6.34
N LYS A 84 22.75 -2.82 -7.22
CA LYS A 84 22.15 -3.04 -8.54
C LYS A 84 23.17 -2.76 -9.63
#